data_AF-A0AAV5D6T6-F1
#
_entry.id   AF-A0AAV5D6T6-F1
#
_cell.length_a   1.000
_cell.length_b   1.000
_cell.length_c   1.000
_cell.angle_alpha   90.00
_cell.angle_beta   90.00
_cell.angle_gamma   90.00
#
_symmetry.space_group_name_H-M   'P 1'
#
loop_
_entity.id
_entity.type
_entity.pdbx_description
1 polymer ?
#
loop_
_entity_poly.entity_id
_entity_poly.type
_entity_poly.pdbx_seq_one_letter_code
_entity_poly.pdbx_strand_id
1 'polypeptide(L)'
;MDSAISDAEAYIAMTEEEVEDEYRRAGKLHRYNPDNEWQKRLARVARKHPPPEGLIPEIGDYLKLLEEDEKGDDLDQPCLENSIKKPCRENKIRSAL
;
A
#
# COMPACT_ATOMS: atom_id res chain seq x y z
N MET A 1 -21.66 -1.54 13.76
CA MET A 1 -21.70 -2.47 12.61
C MET A 1 -21.95 -1.73 11.31
N ASP A 2 -22.86 -0.75 11.30
CA ASP A 2 -23.25 0.02 10.11
C ASP A 2 -22.06 0.63 9.34
N SER A 3 -20.99 1.07 10.02
CA SER A 3 -19.79 1.59 9.34
C SER A 3 -18.98 0.51 8.60
N ALA A 4 -18.92 -0.72 9.10
CA ALA A 4 -18.20 -1.80 8.42
C ALA A 4 -18.96 -2.29 7.19
N ILE A 5 -20.30 -2.35 7.31
CA ILE A 5 -21.20 -2.67 6.20
C ILE A 5 -21.11 -1.57 5.13
N SER A 6 -21.18 -0.30 5.52
CA SER A 6 -21.05 0.83 4.59
C SER A 6 -19.69 0.86 3.88
N ASP A 7 -18.58 0.60 4.59
CA ASP A 7 -17.25 0.51 3.96
C ASP A 7 -17.18 -0.67 2.97
N ALA A 8 -17.79 -1.82 3.30
CA ALA A 8 -17.85 -2.97 2.40
C ALA A 8 -18.75 -2.72 1.18
N GLU A 9 -19.92 -2.11 1.37
CA GLU A 9 -20.86 -1.74 0.30
C GLU A 9 -20.24 -0.73 -0.67
N ALA A 10 -19.52 0.27 -0.16
CA ALA A 10 -18.80 1.22 -1.00
C ALA A 10 -17.81 0.52 -1.93
N TYR A 11 -17.16 -0.55 -1.47
CA TYR A 11 -16.27 -1.34 -2.32
C TYR A 11 -17.00 -2.22 -3.32
N ILE A 12 -18.10 -2.87 -2.93
CA ILE A 12 -18.94 -3.66 -3.84
C ILE A 12 -19.50 -2.78 -4.97
N ALA A 13 -19.75 -1.51 -4.68
CA ALA A 13 -20.25 -0.55 -5.64
C ALA A 13 -19.18 -0.03 -6.63
N MET A 14 -17.88 -0.18 -6.32
CA MET A 14 -16.82 0.27 -7.24
C MET A 14 -16.68 -0.70 -8.41
N THR A 15 -16.52 -0.13 -9.60
CA THR A 15 -16.21 -0.86 -10.82
C THR A 15 -14.74 -1.27 -10.87
N GLU A 16 -14.45 -2.27 -11.70
CA GLU A 16 -13.07 -2.71 -11.96
C GLU A 16 -12.19 -1.56 -12.48
N GLU A 17 -12.74 -0.74 -13.39
CA GLU A 17 -12.06 0.45 -13.93
C GLU A 17 -11.69 1.47 -12.85
N GLU A 18 -12.61 1.76 -11.92
CA GLU A 18 -12.33 2.67 -10.80
C GLU A 18 -11.24 2.14 -9.87
N VAL A 19 -11.19 0.81 -9.68
CA VAL A 19 -10.12 0.17 -8.93
C VAL A 19 -8.79 0.27 -9.66
N GLU A 20 -8.75 -0.07 -10.95
CA GLU A 20 -7.54 0.08 -11.76
C GLU A 20 -7.02 1.52 -11.75
N ASP A 21 -7.92 2.50 -11.82
CA ASP A 21 -7.59 3.92 -11.73
C ASP A 21 -7.02 4.33 -10.36
N GLU A 22 -7.48 3.71 -9.27
CA GLU A 22 -6.87 3.88 -7.94
C GLU A 22 -5.41 3.39 -7.96
N TYR A 23 -5.16 2.20 -8.50
CA TYR A 23 -3.82 1.63 -8.61
C TYR A 23 -2.92 2.43 -9.57
N ARG A 24 -3.47 2.92 -10.68
CA ARG A 24 -2.77 3.76 -11.66
C ARG A 24 -2.34 5.09 -11.06
N ARG A 25 -3.25 5.77 -10.34
CA ARG A 25 -2.94 7.02 -9.61
C ARG A 25 -1.91 6.83 -8.50
N ALA A 26 -1.87 5.65 -7.89
CA ALA A 26 -0.87 5.28 -6.89
C ALA A 26 0.48 4.85 -7.50
N GLY A 27 0.60 4.72 -8.83
CA GLY A 27 1.81 4.18 -9.47
C GLY A 27 2.01 2.68 -9.28
N LYS A 28 0.97 1.96 -8.82
CA LYS A 28 1.01 0.54 -8.43
C LYS A 28 0.20 -0.37 -9.34
N LEU A 29 -0.15 0.07 -10.56
CA LEU A 29 -0.94 -0.74 -11.51
C LEU A 29 -0.34 -2.13 -11.76
N HIS A 30 0.99 -2.26 -11.71
CA HIS A 30 1.69 -3.56 -11.84
C HIS A 30 1.40 -4.56 -10.71
N ARG A 31 0.83 -4.12 -9.58
CA ARG A 31 0.44 -4.95 -8.42
C ARG A 31 -1.05 -5.26 -8.38
N TYR A 32 -1.83 -4.59 -9.23
CA TYR A 32 -3.26 -4.86 -9.35
C TYR A 32 -3.46 -6.29 -9.83
N ASN A 33 -4.21 -7.08 -9.06
CA ASN A 33 -4.56 -8.43 -9.43
C ASN A 33 -6.06 -8.69 -9.15
N PRO A 34 -6.91 -8.72 -10.20
CA PRO A 34 -8.36 -8.83 -10.02
C PRO A 34 -8.77 -10.07 -9.22
N ASP A 35 -8.01 -11.17 -9.32
CA ASP A 35 -8.32 -12.44 -8.64
C ASP A 35 -8.27 -12.34 -7.11
N ASN A 36 -7.40 -11.46 -6.58
CA ASN A 36 -7.17 -11.31 -5.13
C ASN A 36 -7.51 -9.91 -4.58
N GLU A 37 -7.94 -8.96 -5.43
CA GLU A 37 -8.29 -7.61 -4.99
C GLU A 37 -9.42 -7.61 -3.95
N TRP A 38 -10.43 -8.45 -4.12
CA TRP A 38 -11.54 -8.55 -3.16
C TRP A 38 -11.06 -8.97 -1.77
N GLN A 39 -10.02 -9.83 -1.68
CA GLN A 39 -9.42 -10.26 -0.42
C GLN A 39 -8.70 -9.09 0.27
N LYS A 40 -7.89 -8.34 -0.48
CA LYS A 40 -7.20 -7.14 0.02
C LYS A 40 -8.18 -6.08 0.51
N ARG A 41 -9.32 -5.89 -0.19
CA ARG A 41 -10.38 -4.97 0.23
C ARG A 41 -11.05 -5.42 1.52
N LEU A 42 -11.39 -6.71 1.62
CA LEU A 42 -11.93 -7.29 2.85
C LEU A 42 -10.95 -7.13 4.01
N ALA A 43 -9.65 -7.33 3.78
CA ALA A 43 -8.60 -7.09 4.76
C ALA A 43 -8.53 -5.63 5.22
N ARG A 44 -8.69 -4.65 4.31
CA ARG A 44 -8.77 -3.22 4.67
C ARG A 44 -9.96 -2.92 5.58
N VAL A 45 -11.14 -3.48 5.28
CA VAL A 45 -12.33 -3.35 6.13
C VAL A 45 -12.10 -4.00 7.49
N ALA A 46 -11.57 -5.23 7.53
CA ALA A 46 -11.30 -5.95 8.76
C ALA A 46 -10.21 -5.29 9.62
N ARG A 47 -9.21 -4.64 8.99
CA ARG A 47 -8.21 -3.84 9.71
C ARG A 47 -8.85 -2.63 10.41
N LYS A 48 -9.84 -2.00 9.78
CA LYS A 48 -10.59 -0.87 10.34
C LYS A 48 -11.66 -1.31 11.35
N HIS A 49 -12.32 -2.43 11.09
CA HIS A 49 -13.40 -3.02 11.88
C HIS A 49 -13.13 -4.52 12.09
N PRO A 50 -12.31 -4.88 13.09
CA PRO A 50 -11.95 -6.27 13.33
C PRO A 50 -13.18 -7.16 13.53
N PRO A 51 -13.35 -8.23 12.72
CA PRO A 51 -14.48 -9.12 12.89
C PRO A 51 -14.34 -9.90 14.21
N PRO A 52 -15.46 -10.38 14.78
CA PRO A 52 -15.41 -11.35 15.86
C PRO A 52 -14.54 -12.56 15.51
N GLU A 53 -13.86 -13.10 16.52
CA GLU A 53 -12.97 -14.25 16.35
C GLU A 53 -13.74 -15.44 15.73
N GLY A 54 -13.13 -16.08 14.73
CA GLY A 54 -13.71 -17.23 14.03
C GLY A 54 -14.78 -16.90 12.99
N LEU A 55 -15.20 -15.62 12.81
CA LEU A 55 -16.18 -15.26 11.78
C LEU A 55 -15.62 -15.40 10.37
N ILE A 56 -14.35 -15.04 10.18
CA ILE A 56 -13.61 -15.17 8.92
C ILE A 56 -12.25 -15.81 9.26
N PRO A 57 -12.15 -17.15 9.25
CA PRO A 57 -10.92 -17.85 9.63
C PRO A 57 -9.71 -17.44 8.79
N GLU A 58 -9.92 -17.12 7.51
CA GLU A 58 -8.89 -16.78 6.53
C GLU A 58 -8.45 -15.31 6.59
N ILE A 59 -9.04 -14.49 7.48
CA ILE A 59 -8.77 -13.04 7.48
C ILE A 59 -7.30 -12.71 7.74
N GLY A 60 -6.60 -13.55 8.50
CA GLY A 60 -5.17 -13.42 8.73
C GLY A 60 -4.34 -13.56 7.46
N ASP A 61 -4.75 -14.40 6.51
CA ASP A 61 -4.04 -14.54 5.23
C ASP A 61 -4.30 -13.34 4.32
N TYR A 62 -5.51 -12.78 4.35
CA TYR A 62 -5.83 -11.57 3.57
C TYR A 62 -5.11 -10.33 4.11
N LEU A 63 -4.92 -10.24 5.43
CA LEU A 63 -4.12 -9.18 6.05
C LEU A 63 -2.66 -9.25 5.59
N LYS A 64 -2.08 -10.45 5.43
CA LYS A 64 -0.72 -10.60 4.88
C LYS A 64 -0.61 -10.11 3.44
N LEU A 65 -1.61 -10.41 2.59
CA LEU A 65 -1.63 -9.89 1.20
C LEU A 65 -1.59 -8.36 1.16
N LEU A 66 -2.26 -7.71 2.12
CA LEU A 66 -2.23 -6.25 2.24
C LEU A 66 -0.86 -5.72 2.67
N GLU A 67 -0.21 -6.39 3.64
CA GLU A 67 1.13 -6.05 4.10
C GLU A 67 2.19 -6.21 2.99
N GLU A 68 2.10 -7.25 2.17
CA GLU A 68 3.00 -7.48 1.04
C GLU A 68 2.87 -6.41 -0.06
N ASP A 69 1.66 -5.92 -0.28
CA ASP A 69 1.36 -4.81 -1.20
C ASP A 69 1.86 -3.45 -0.69
N GLU A 70 1.84 -3.24 0.63
CA GLU A 70 2.33 -2.02 1.29
C GLU A 70 3.86 -2.00 1.40
N LYS A 71 4.50 -3.16 1.60
CA LYS A 71 5.94 -3.28 1.89
C LYS A 71 6.85 -3.18 0.67
N GLY A 72 6.34 -3.34 -0.55
CA GLY A 72 7.18 -3.30 -1.74
C GLY A 72 7.46 -1.90 -2.32
N ASP A 73 7.30 -0.83 -1.55
CA ASP A 73 7.63 0.54 -1.97
C ASP A 73 8.96 1.05 -1.38
N ASP A 74 9.58 0.30 -0.44
CA ASP A 74 10.81 0.70 0.24
C ASP A 74 12.11 0.36 -0.52
N LEU A 75 12.02 -0.18 -1.74
CA LEU A 75 13.20 -0.63 -2.51
C LEU A 75 13.41 0.02 -3.88
N ASP A 76 12.72 1.11 -4.21
CA ASP A 76 13.23 2.04 -5.23
C ASP A 76 12.56 3.42 -5.12
N GLN A 77 13.08 4.25 -4.22
CA GLN A 77 13.16 5.68 -4.51
C GLN A 77 14.49 5.88 -5.27
N PRO A 78 14.53 5.84 -6.61
CA PRO A 78 15.64 6.48 -7.29
C PRO A 78 15.54 7.96 -6.90
N CYS A 79 16.59 8.46 -6.27
CA CYS A 79 16.81 9.88 -6.05
C CYS A 79 16.30 10.63 -7.28
N LEU A 80 15.34 11.55 -7.10
CA LEU A 80 14.97 12.51 -8.14
C LEU A 80 16.18 13.42 -8.37
N GLU A 81 17.16 12.93 -9.11
CA GLU A 81 18.34 13.66 -9.53
C GLU A 81 17.98 14.43 -10.80
N ASN A 82 17.26 15.53 -10.61
CA ASN A 82 17.18 16.58 -11.60
C ASN A 82 17.77 17.86 -11.01
N SER A 83 19.02 18.13 -11.42
CA SER A 83 19.71 19.43 -11.39
C SER A 83 19.83 20.11 -10.03
N ILE A 84 20.98 19.94 -9.40
CA ILE A 84 22.00 21.00 -9.24
C ILE A 84 23.30 20.26 -8.91
N LYS A 85 24.28 20.31 -9.83
CA LYS A 85 25.67 19.98 -9.53
C LYS A 85 26.10 20.72 -8.26
N LYS A 86 26.28 20.02 -7.15
CA LYS A 86 27.16 20.50 -6.08
C LYS A 86 28.42 19.64 -6.15
N PRO A 87 29.59 20.22 -6.43
CA PRO A 87 30.82 19.45 -6.42
C PRO A 87 31.04 18.97 -4.98
N CYS A 88 31.16 17.64 -4.80
CA CYS A 88 31.72 17.05 -3.60
C CYS A 88 33.15 17.58 -3.45
N ARG A 89 33.31 18.66 -2.69
CA ARG A 89 34.62 19.12 -2.27
C ARG A 89 35.03 18.25 -1.10
N GLU A 90 35.87 17.25 -1.38
CA GLU A 90 36.77 16.72 -0.38
C GLU A 90 37.50 17.89 0.29
N ASN A 91 37.45 17.98 1.62
CA ASN A 91 38.66 18.27 2.37
C ASN A 91 38.49 17.99 3.88
N LYS A 92 39.13 16.88 4.26
CA LYS A 92 40.24 16.84 5.21
C LYS A 92 39.95 17.31 6.63
N ILE A 93 39.77 16.29 7.47
CA ILE A 93 40.18 16.19 8.89
C ILE A 93 41.17 17.29 9.27
N ARG A 94 40.80 18.09 10.28
CA ARG A 94 41.70 18.66 11.30
C ARG A 94 40.83 19.10 12.49
N SER A 95 40.68 18.20 13.46
CA SER A 95 40.35 18.56 14.83
C SER A 95 41.46 17.98 15.70
N ALA A 96 42.30 18.86 16.22
CA ALA A 96 42.92 18.77 17.54
C ALA A 96 43.78 20.01 17.73
N LEU A 97 43.40 20.78 18.76
CA LEU A 97 44.23 21.76 19.46
C LEU A 97 45.51 21.11 20.00
#